data_AF-A0A7W5EN94-F1
#
_entry.id   AF-A0A7W5EN94-F1
#
_cell.length_a   1.000
_cell.length_b   1.000
_cell.length_c   1.000
_cell.angle_alpha   90.00
_cell.angle_beta   90.00
_cell.angle_gamma   90.00
#
_symmetry.space_group_name_H-M   'P 1'
#
loop_
_entity.id
_entity.type
_entity.pdbx_description
1 polymer ?
#
loop_
_entity_poly.entity_id
_entity_poly.type
_entity_poly.pdbx_seq_one_letter_code
_entity_poly.pdbx_strand_id
1 'polypeptide(L)' 'MPASQLIFLDFGNADESDIIRLTTVGSLRDLATLGVELKEVLELHITDGEISASAVVQRRDGMWASKVLHWD' A
#
# COMPACT_ATOMS: atom_id res chain seq x y z
N MET A 1 15.12 11.88 5.84
CA MET A 1 14.47 10.58 5.62
C MET A 1 13.76 10.66 4.28
N PRO A 2 13.80 9.64 3.41
CA PRO A 2 12.98 9.68 2.20
C PRO A 2 11.52 9.85 2.63
N ALA A 3 10.81 10.77 1.97
CA ALA A 3 9.41 11.01 2.27
C ALA A 3 8.64 9.71 2.07
N SER A 4 8.04 9.18 3.13
CA SER A 4 7.12 8.05 3.02
C SER A 4 5.94 8.52 2.15
N GLN A 5 5.75 7.86 1.02
CA GLN A 5 4.70 8.22 0.06
C GLN A 5 3.37 7.73 0.61
N LEU A 6 2.46 8.67 0.87
CA LEU A 6 1.12 8.39 1.35
C LEU A 6 0.26 7.91 0.18
N ILE A 7 -0.28 6.70 0.27
CA ILE A 7 -1.09 6.07 -0.76
C ILE A 7 -2.45 5.70 -0.20
N PHE A 8 -3.52 6.06 -0.91
CA PHE A 8 -4.85 5.63 -0.56
C PHE A 8 -5.03 4.13 -0.78
N LEU A 9 -5.54 3.45 0.24
CA LEU A 9 -5.83 2.01 0.23
C LEU A 9 -7.15 1.73 0.93
N ASP A 10 -7.92 0.83 0.31
CA ASP A 10 -9.11 0.27 0.92
C ASP A 10 -8.71 -0.89 1.84
N PHE A 11 -8.65 -0.62 3.15
CA PHE A 11 -8.36 -1.63 4.18
C PHE A 11 -9.42 -2.74 4.23
N GLY A 12 -10.64 -2.49 3.72
CA GLY A 12 -11.68 -3.51 3.60
C GLY A 12 -11.34 -4.64 2.61
N ASN A 13 -10.30 -4.46 1.77
CA ASN A 13 -9.76 -5.53 0.93
C ASN A 13 -8.59 -6.31 1.56
N ALA A 14 -8.20 -5.98 2.79
CA ALA A 14 -7.22 -6.77 3.54
C ALA A 14 -7.71 -8.22 3.68
N ASP A 15 -6.80 -9.18 3.53
CA ASP A 15 -7.08 -10.57 3.87
C ASP A 15 -6.74 -10.87 5.34
N GLU A 16 -6.95 -12.12 5.77
CA GLU A 16 -6.66 -12.60 7.14
C GLU A 16 -5.18 -12.45 7.57
N SER A 17 -4.29 -12.06 6.66
CA SER A 17 -2.86 -11.87 6.90
C SER A 17 -2.42 -10.39 6.80
N ASP A 18 -3.36 -9.45 6.86
CA ASP A 18 -3.13 -8.01 6.69
C ASP A 18 -2.42 -7.66 5.37
N ILE A 19 -2.76 -8.40 4.31
CA ILE A 19 -2.24 -8.15 2.97
C ILE A 19 -3.32 -7.47 2.14
N ILE A 20 -2.99 -6.28 1.66
CA ILE A 20 -3.93 -5.39 0.97
C ILE A 20 -3.47 -5.24 -0.48
N ARG A 21 -4.39 -5.39 -1.44
CA ARG A 21 -4.06 -5.32 -2.86
C ARG A 21 -3.80 -3.87 -3.28
N LEU A 22 -2.68 -3.65 -3.97
CA LEU A 22 -2.31 -2.34 -4.54
C LEU A 22 -2.92 -2.10 -5.93
N THR A 23 -3.82 -2.98 -6.36
CA THR A 23 -4.46 -2.96 -7.68
C THR A 23 -5.84 -2.32 -7.66
N THR A 24 -6.26 -1.72 -6.54
CA THR A 24 -7.50 -0.94 -6.48
C THR A 24 -7.37 0.35 -7.28
N VAL A 25 -8.50 0.90 -7.74
CA VAL A 25 -8.51 2.13 -8.55
C VAL A 25 -7.90 3.31 -7.78
N GLY A 26 -8.13 3.40 -6.47
CA GLY A 26 -7.55 4.45 -5.62
C GLY A 26 -6.02 4.34 -5.55
N SER A 27 -5.52 3.15 -5.22
CA SER A 27 -4.08 2.91 -5.12
C SER A 27 -3.36 3.12 -6.46
N LEU A 28 -3.93 2.65 -7.58
CA LEU A 28 -3.34 2.85 -8.91
C LEU A 28 -3.29 4.32 -9.32
N ARG A 29 -4.32 5.10 -8.98
CA ARG A 29 -4.36 6.55 -9.25
C ARG A 29 -3.28 7.29 -8.48
N ASP A 30 -3.11 6.98 -7.20
CA ASP A 30 -2.10 7.62 -6.36
C ASP A 30 -0.69 7.22 -6.80
N LEU A 31 -0.45 5.93 -7.08
CA LEU A 31 0.82 5.45 -7.63
C LEU A 31 1.19 6.17 -8.93
N ALA A 32 0.23 6.35 -9.84
CA ALA A 32 0.46 7.07 -11.09
C ALA A 32 0.70 8.58 -10.86
N THR A 33 -0.05 9.20 -9.95
CA THR A 33 0.07 10.64 -9.62
C THR A 33 1.39 10.96 -8.96
N LEU A 34 1.86 10.08 -8.07
CA LEU A 34 3.10 10.22 -7.33
C LEU A 34 4.33 9.72 -8.12
N GLY A 35 4.13 9.13 -9.31
CA GLY A 35 5.20 8.57 -10.13
C GLY A 35 5.93 7.41 -9.44
N VAL A 36 5.21 6.61 -8.65
CA VAL A 36 5.77 5.52 -7.86
C VAL A 36 5.81 4.25 -8.66
N GLU A 37 7.01 3.77 -8.93
CA GLU A 37 7.20 2.43 -9.46
C GLU A 37 7.19 1.40 -8.33
N LEU A 38 6.22 0.48 -8.39
CA LEU A 38 6.12 -0.61 -7.44
C LEU A 38 7.33 -1.54 -7.55
N LYS A 39 8.02 -1.74 -6.44
CA LYS A 39 9.11 -2.70 -6.27
C LYS A 39 8.97 -3.41 -4.93
N GLU A 40 9.44 -4.65 -4.84
CA GLU A 40 9.42 -5.38 -3.57
C GLU A 40 10.24 -4.64 -2.50
N VAL A 41 9.77 -4.74 -1.25
CA VAL A 41 10.36 -4.09 -0.06
C VAL A 41 10.31 -2.56 -0.12
N LEU A 42 9.58 -1.96 -1.06
CA LEU A 42 9.27 -0.52 -1.00
C LEU A 42 8.38 -0.24 0.21
N GLU A 43 8.84 0.64 1.09
CA GLU A 43 8.03 1.13 2.21
C GLU A 43 7.02 2.17 1.71
N LEU A 44 5.77 2.00 2.13
CA LEU A 44 4.65 2.88 1.83
C LEU A 44 3.98 3.27 3.14
N HIS A 45 3.47 4.50 3.16
CA HIS A 45 2.50 4.90 4.18
C HIS A 45 1.11 4.80 3.54
N ILE A 46 0.19 4.09 4.16
CA ILE A 46 -1.10 3.75 3.56
C ILE A 46 -2.24 4.26 4.44
N THR A 47 -3.33 4.72 3.82
CA THR A 47 -4.47 5.30 4.55
C THR A 47 -5.79 5.12 3.79
N ASP A 48 -6.90 5.04 4.51
CA ASP A 48 -8.27 5.14 3.97
C ASP A 48 -8.93 6.50 4.27
N GLY A 49 -8.19 7.42 4.90
CA GLY A 49 -8.66 8.73 5.35
C GLY A 49 -9.11 8.77 6.83
N GLU A 50 -9.30 7.63 7.48
CA GLU A 50 -9.61 7.54 8.91
C GLU A 50 -8.46 6.92 9.71
N ILE A 51 -7.82 5.90 9.14
CA ILE A 51 -6.72 5.14 9.74
C ILE A 51 -5.50 5.22 8.82
N SER A 52 -4.31 5.10 9.41
CA SER A 52 -3.05 5.03 8.69
C SER A 52 -2.18 3.87 9.17
N ALA A 53 -1.31 3.39 8.29
CA ALA A 53 -0.36 2.35 8.61
C ALA A 53 0.92 2.46 7.77
N SER A 54 1.99 1.92 8.31
CA SER A 54 3.23 1.65 7.59
C SER A 54 3.19 0.25 6.99
N ALA A 55 3.50 0.12 5.71
CA ALA A 55 3.44 -1.14 4.98
C ALA A 55 4.62 -1.30 4.01
N VAL A 56 4.87 -2.54 3.59
CA VAL A 56 5.86 -2.86 2.56
C VAL A 56 5.21 -3.52 1.35
N VAL A 57 5.64 -3.11 0.16
CA VAL A 57 5.22 -3.73 -1.10
C VAL A 57 5.85 -5.12 -1.23
N GLN A 58 5.05 -6.08 -1.65
CA GLN A 58 5.46 -7.45 -1.94
C GLN A 58 4.71 -8.00 -3.15
N ARG A 59 5.29 -8.99 -3.83
CA ARG A 59 4.55 -9.83 -4.77
C ARG A 59 3.85 -10.97 -4.02
N ARG A 60 2.56 -11.15 -4.27
CA ARG A 60 1.80 -12.31 -3.83
C ARG A 60 0.93 -12.83 -4.95
N ASP A 61 1.05 -14.13 -5.25
CA ASP A 61 0.27 -14.80 -6.30
C ASP A 61 0.28 -14.05 -7.65
N GLY A 62 1.43 -13.47 -8.00
CA GLY A 62 1.60 -12.70 -9.24
C GLY A 62 1.03 -11.28 -9.21
N MET A 63 0.49 -10.81 -8.09
CA MET A 63 -0.06 -9.46 -7.91
C MET A 63 0.80 -8.61 -6.97
N TRP A 64 0.72 -7.29 -7.11
CA TRP A 64 1.29 -6.36 -6.14
C TRP A 64 0.35 -6.17 -4.96
N ALA A 65 0.89 -6.35 -3.77
CA ALA A 65 0.18 -6.14 -2.53
C ALA A 65 1.09 -5.43 -1.51
N SER A 66 0.49 -4.80 -0.51
CA SER A 66 1.18 -4.26 0.63
C SER A 66 0.93 -5.15 1.84
N LYS A 67 1.98 -5.45 2.61
CA LYS A 67 1.89 -6.06 3.93
C LYS A 67 1.98 -4.99 4.99
N VAL A 68 1.00 -4.90 5.88
CA VAL A 68 1.07 -3.99 7.02
C VAL A 68 2.20 -4.42 7.96
N LEU A 69 3.02 -3.46 8.38
CA LEU A 69 4.07 -3.64 9.39
C LEU A 69 3.63 -3.08 10.74
N HIS A 70 3.01 -1.90 10.73
CA HIS A 70 2.57 -1.19 11.93
C HIS A 70 1.38 -0.30 11.60
N TRP A 71 0.38 -0.29 12.49
CA TRP A 71 -0.75 0.63 12.46
C TRP A 71 -0.40 1.88 13.28
N ASP A 72 -0.70 3.05 12.74
CA ASP A 72 -0.45 4.35 13.38
C ASP A 72 -1.68 4.84 14.17
#